data_AF-A0A3D3K6L2-F1
#
_entry.id   AF-A0A3D3K6L2-F1
#
_cell.length_a   1.000
_cell.length_b   1.000
_cell.length_c   1.000
_cell.angle_alpha   90.00
_cell.angle_beta   90.00
_cell.angle_gamma   90.00
#
_symmetry.space_group_name_H-M   'P 1'
#
loop_
_entity.id
_entity.type
_entity.pdbx_description
1 polymer ?
#
loop_
_entity_poly.entity_id
_entity_poly.type
_entity_poly.pdbx_seq_one_letter_code
_entity_poly.pdbx_strand_id
1 'polypeptide(L)'
;YGCRESLADGIKRATDVMIAGKVVVVCGYGDVGKGCARSMRSYGARVIVTEIDPICALQAAMEGFEVKTVESALAEGNIFVTCTGNCDIITLEHMERMRDQAIVCNIGHFDNEIQMARLDASGAVKSTIKPQVDKYTFADGHAIFVLAEGRLVNLGCATGHPSFVMSNSFTNQCLAQLELWQQPLEVGVYRLPKHLDEEVARLHLASLGVELTTLTPKQADYIGVRAEGPYKADHYRY
;
A
#
# COMPACT_ATOMS: atom_id res chain seq x y z
N TYR A 1 2.62 6.21 -3.29
CA TYR A 1 4.11 6.24 -3.29
C TYR A 1 4.73 5.81 -1.96
N GLY A 2 4.23 6.25 -0.80
CA GLY A 2 4.79 5.85 0.51
C GLY A 2 4.99 4.34 0.67
N CYS A 3 3.95 3.53 0.45
CA CYS A 3 4.03 2.07 0.55
C CYS A 3 5.00 1.44 -0.47
N ARG A 4 5.22 2.09 -1.62
CA ARG A 4 6.20 1.63 -2.62
C ARG A 4 7.62 1.70 -2.06
N GLU A 5 7.94 2.73 -1.29
CA GLU A 5 9.23 2.89 -0.64
C GLU A 5 9.35 2.02 0.62
N SER A 6 8.29 1.95 1.44
CA SER A 6 8.39 1.42 2.80
C SER A 6 8.08 -0.07 2.95
N LEU A 7 7.38 -0.71 2.00
CA LEU A 7 7.07 -2.16 2.10
C LEU A 7 8.35 -3.01 2.08
N ALA A 8 9.19 -2.79 1.07
CA ALA A 8 10.43 -3.54 0.92
C ALA A 8 11.38 -3.30 2.10
N ASP A 9 11.41 -2.08 2.63
CA ASP A 9 12.20 -1.72 3.81
C ASP A 9 11.76 -2.54 5.03
N GLY A 10 10.46 -2.59 5.33
CA GLY A 10 9.92 -3.40 6.43
C GLY A 10 10.26 -4.88 6.29
N ILE A 11 10.04 -5.48 5.11
CA ILE A 11 10.36 -6.88 4.85
C ILE A 11 11.87 -7.15 5.01
N LYS A 12 12.72 -6.26 4.48
CA LYS A 12 14.18 -6.43 4.52
C LYS A 12 14.72 -6.29 5.92
N ARG A 13 14.36 -5.25 6.67
CA ARG A 13 14.80 -5.11 8.07
C ARG A 13 14.32 -6.26 8.94
N ALA A 14 13.16 -6.83 8.64
CA ALA A 14 12.64 -7.99 9.34
C ALA A 14 13.38 -9.29 9.00
N THR A 15 13.70 -9.54 7.73
CA THR A 15 14.08 -10.90 7.28
C THR A 15 15.38 -11.01 6.51
N ASP A 16 15.95 -9.87 6.06
CA ASP A 16 17.10 -9.80 5.14
C ASP A 16 16.93 -10.64 3.86
N VAL A 17 15.69 -11.02 3.54
CA VAL A 17 15.41 -11.96 2.45
C VAL A 17 15.73 -11.34 1.08
N MET A 18 16.28 -12.17 0.19
CA MET A 18 16.37 -11.83 -1.23
C MET A 18 14.97 -11.86 -1.85
N ILE A 19 14.50 -10.72 -2.36
CA ILE A 19 13.19 -10.56 -3.03
C ILE A 19 13.25 -11.03 -4.49
N ALA A 20 14.38 -10.82 -5.17
CA ALA A 20 14.56 -11.23 -6.56
C ALA A 20 14.34 -12.74 -6.75
N GLY A 21 13.59 -13.10 -7.80
CA GLY A 21 13.26 -14.49 -8.12
C GLY A 21 12.15 -15.12 -7.27
N LYS A 22 11.64 -14.41 -6.25
CA LYS A 22 10.50 -14.88 -5.45
C LYS A 22 9.16 -14.53 -6.08
N VAL A 23 8.15 -15.29 -5.70
CA VAL A 23 6.75 -14.97 -5.96
C VAL A 23 6.21 -14.16 -4.79
N VAL A 24 5.77 -12.93 -5.06
CA VAL A 24 5.13 -12.07 -4.06
C VAL A 24 3.66 -11.92 -4.41
N VAL A 25 2.79 -12.36 -3.50
CA VAL A 25 1.34 -12.27 -3.62
C VAL A 25 0.88 -11.00 -2.90
N VAL A 26 0.32 -10.06 -3.65
CA VAL A 26 -0.23 -8.81 -3.15
C VAL A 26 -1.75 -8.91 -3.16
N CYS A 27 -2.36 -8.96 -1.97
CA CYS A 27 -3.79 -9.09 -1.81
C CYS A 27 -4.43 -7.70 -1.76
N GLY A 28 -5.12 -7.31 -2.83
CA GLY A 28 -5.66 -5.97 -3.07
C GLY A 28 -4.79 -5.16 -4.05
N TYR A 29 -5.43 -4.40 -4.94
CA TYR A 29 -4.80 -3.58 -5.98
C TYR A 29 -5.39 -2.17 -6.04
N GLY A 30 -5.82 -1.65 -4.90
CA GLY A 30 -6.01 -0.21 -4.67
C GLY A 30 -4.68 0.55 -4.68
N ASP A 31 -4.66 1.79 -4.18
CA ASP A 31 -3.45 2.64 -4.24
C ASP A 31 -2.25 2.07 -3.45
N VAL A 32 -2.53 1.43 -2.30
CA VAL A 32 -1.52 0.72 -1.51
C VAL A 32 -0.97 -0.46 -2.32
N GLY A 33 -1.85 -1.34 -2.79
CA GLY A 33 -1.49 -2.52 -3.58
C GLY A 33 -0.71 -2.20 -4.86
N LYS A 34 -1.11 -1.16 -5.60
CA LYS A 34 -0.35 -0.64 -6.76
C LYS A 34 1.08 -0.25 -6.37
N GLY A 35 1.25 0.45 -5.24
CA GLY A 35 2.56 0.79 -4.71
C GLY A 35 3.39 -0.43 -4.34
N CYS A 36 2.78 -1.38 -3.63
CA CYS A 36 3.40 -2.62 -3.18
C CYS A 36 3.85 -3.49 -4.38
N ALA A 37 2.97 -3.75 -5.33
CA ALA A 37 3.27 -4.55 -6.53
C ALA A 37 4.42 -3.94 -7.35
N ARG A 38 4.40 -2.63 -7.58
CA ARG A 38 5.48 -1.94 -8.30
C ARG A 38 6.82 -2.01 -7.56
N SER A 39 6.81 -1.87 -6.24
CA SER A 39 8.01 -2.03 -5.40
C SER A 39 8.60 -3.43 -5.55
N MET A 40 7.78 -4.46 -5.32
CA MET A 40 8.23 -5.85 -5.38
C MET A 40 8.75 -6.23 -6.77
N ARG A 41 8.08 -5.78 -7.84
CA ARG A 41 8.55 -5.95 -9.22
C ARG A 41 9.91 -5.30 -9.45
N SER A 42 10.15 -4.09 -8.95
CA SER A 42 11.45 -3.41 -9.10
C SER A 42 12.61 -4.13 -8.40
N TYR A 43 12.31 -4.91 -7.36
CA TYR A 43 13.28 -5.81 -6.70
C TYR A 43 13.46 -7.15 -7.43
N GLY A 44 12.82 -7.35 -8.59
CA GLY A 44 12.94 -8.57 -9.40
C GLY A 44 12.05 -9.73 -8.94
N ALA A 45 11.01 -9.47 -8.14
CA ALA A 45 10.00 -10.49 -7.83
C ALA A 45 9.02 -10.69 -8.99
N ARG A 46 8.51 -11.91 -9.13
CA ARG A 46 7.27 -12.17 -9.87
C ARG A 46 6.09 -11.84 -8.96
N VAL A 47 5.29 -10.86 -9.33
CA VAL A 47 4.16 -10.41 -8.52
C VAL A 47 2.86 -11.03 -9.03
N ILE A 48 2.11 -11.62 -8.10
CA ILE A 48 0.73 -12.08 -8.30
C ILE A 48 -0.17 -11.13 -7.51
N VAL A 49 -1.29 -10.74 -8.09
CA VAL A 49 -2.30 -9.88 -7.46
C VAL A 49 -3.56 -10.69 -7.19
N THR A 50 -4.22 -10.44 -6.06
CA THR A 50 -5.58 -10.90 -5.82
C THR A 50 -6.51 -9.70 -5.74
N GLU A 51 -7.68 -9.76 -6.38
CA GLU A 51 -8.64 -8.66 -6.38
C GLU A 51 -10.08 -9.16 -6.47
N ILE A 52 -10.98 -8.41 -5.85
CA ILE A 52 -12.43 -8.58 -5.96
C ILE A 52 -13.03 -7.57 -6.95
N ASP A 53 -12.39 -6.41 -7.11
CA ASP A 53 -12.87 -5.36 -8.02
C ASP A 53 -12.35 -5.64 -9.44
N PRO A 54 -13.24 -5.83 -10.43
CA PRO A 54 -12.83 -6.15 -11.80
C PRO A 54 -12.07 -5.00 -12.48
N ILE A 55 -12.28 -3.74 -12.09
CA ILE A 55 -11.53 -2.59 -12.62
C ILE A 55 -10.09 -2.65 -12.12
N CYS A 56 -9.89 -2.86 -10.81
CA CYS A 56 -8.56 -2.99 -10.22
C CYS A 56 -7.82 -4.24 -10.74
N ALA A 57 -8.53 -5.38 -10.86
CA ALA A 57 -7.98 -6.60 -11.44
C ALA A 57 -7.54 -6.39 -12.90
N LEU A 58 -8.37 -5.73 -13.72
CA LEU A 58 -8.00 -5.41 -15.10
C LEU A 58 -6.80 -4.46 -15.14
N GLN A 59 -6.72 -3.46 -14.26
CA GLN A 59 -5.53 -2.59 -14.15
C GLN A 59 -4.26 -3.39 -13.84
N ALA A 60 -4.32 -4.35 -12.90
CA ALA A 60 -3.19 -5.22 -12.59
C ALA A 60 -2.74 -6.05 -13.80
N ALA A 61 -3.71 -6.67 -14.49
CA ALA A 61 -3.45 -7.45 -15.70
C ALA A 61 -2.83 -6.60 -16.82
N MET A 62 -3.29 -5.36 -17.00
CA MET A 62 -2.74 -4.41 -17.98
C MET A 62 -1.31 -3.94 -17.65
N GLU A 63 -0.89 -4.01 -16.39
CA GLU A 63 0.51 -3.82 -16.02
C GLU A 63 1.35 -5.11 -16.18
N GLY A 64 0.73 -6.24 -16.57
CA GLY A 64 1.40 -7.53 -16.73
C GLY A 64 1.56 -8.32 -15.43
N PHE A 65 0.77 -8.00 -14.41
CA PHE A 65 0.68 -8.82 -13.20
C PHE A 65 -0.31 -9.96 -13.42
N GLU A 66 0.07 -11.15 -12.97
CA GLU A 66 -0.84 -12.29 -12.96
C GLU A 66 -1.89 -12.07 -11.86
N VAL A 67 -3.18 -12.26 -12.18
CA VAL A 67 -4.28 -12.13 -11.22
C VAL A 67 -4.82 -13.50 -10.87
N LYS A 68 -4.81 -13.85 -9.58
CA LYS A 68 -5.25 -15.16 -9.05
C LYS A 68 -6.04 -14.97 -7.76
N THR A 69 -6.72 -16.02 -7.32
CA THR A 69 -7.21 -16.10 -5.94
C THR A 69 -6.05 -16.41 -4.99
N VAL A 70 -6.23 -16.13 -3.69
CA VAL A 70 -5.24 -16.48 -2.65
C VAL A 70 -4.95 -17.98 -2.71
N GLU A 71 -5.99 -18.82 -2.76
CA GLU A 71 -5.89 -20.29 -2.76
C GLU A 71 -5.04 -20.81 -3.91
N SER A 72 -5.17 -20.20 -5.09
CA SER A 72 -4.44 -20.60 -6.29
C SER A 72 -2.96 -20.20 -6.23
N ALA A 73 -2.60 -19.23 -5.40
CA ALA A 73 -1.23 -18.73 -5.23
C ALA A 73 -0.46 -19.40 -4.08
N LEU A 74 -1.13 -20.12 -3.16
CA LEU A 74 -0.52 -20.70 -1.95
C LEU A 74 0.68 -21.60 -2.25
N ALA A 75 0.59 -22.41 -3.30
CA ALA A 75 1.62 -23.39 -3.65
C ALA A 75 2.91 -22.76 -4.23
N GLU A 76 2.86 -21.52 -4.71
CA GLU A 76 3.99 -20.85 -5.34
C GLU A 76 4.47 -19.60 -4.58
N GLY A 77 3.57 -18.93 -3.85
CA GLY A 77 3.84 -17.72 -3.09
C GLY A 77 4.93 -17.89 -2.03
N ASN A 78 5.90 -16.97 -2.04
CA ASN A 78 6.96 -16.90 -1.04
C ASN A 78 6.71 -15.78 -0.02
N ILE A 79 6.05 -14.71 -0.44
CA ILE A 79 5.73 -13.54 0.39
C ILE A 79 4.29 -13.15 0.12
N PHE A 80 3.49 -12.99 1.16
CA PHE A 80 2.10 -12.57 1.12
C PHE A 80 1.97 -11.21 1.80
N VAL A 81 1.38 -10.25 1.09
CA VAL A 81 1.20 -8.87 1.54
C VAL A 81 -0.27 -8.51 1.43
N THR A 82 -0.94 -8.29 2.57
CA THR A 82 -2.34 -7.84 2.59
C THR A 82 -2.39 -6.31 2.55
N CYS A 83 -3.26 -5.76 1.69
CA CYS A 83 -3.44 -4.31 1.53
C CYS A 83 -4.86 -3.95 1.07
N THR A 84 -5.85 -4.66 1.60
CA THR A 84 -7.25 -4.58 1.15
C THR A 84 -8.09 -3.58 1.93
N GLY A 85 -7.72 -3.30 3.17
CA GLY A 85 -8.57 -2.58 4.10
C GLY A 85 -9.76 -3.38 4.63
N ASN A 86 -9.73 -4.70 4.51
CA ASN A 86 -10.83 -5.62 4.83
C ASN A 86 -10.36 -6.75 5.78
N CYS A 87 -11.24 -7.63 6.23
CA CYS A 87 -10.91 -8.71 7.16
C CYS A 87 -10.74 -10.08 6.48
N ASP A 88 -10.07 -11.00 7.16
CA ASP A 88 -10.00 -12.43 6.80
C ASP A 88 -9.43 -12.71 5.40
N ILE A 89 -8.49 -11.89 4.95
CA ILE A 89 -7.83 -12.02 3.65
C ILE A 89 -6.89 -13.22 3.62
N ILE A 90 -6.10 -13.38 4.70
CA ILE A 90 -5.26 -14.55 4.94
C ILE A 90 -5.78 -15.27 6.18
N THR A 91 -6.42 -16.40 5.94
CA THR A 91 -7.02 -17.26 6.96
C THR A 91 -6.01 -18.27 7.52
N LEU A 92 -6.34 -18.92 8.63
CA LEU A 92 -5.55 -20.04 9.15
C LEU A 92 -5.38 -21.15 8.11
N GLU A 93 -6.46 -21.49 7.40
CA GLU A 93 -6.49 -22.53 6.38
C GLU A 93 -5.59 -22.19 5.18
N HIS A 94 -5.44 -20.89 4.87
CA HIS A 94 -4.46 -20.44 3.88
C HIS A 94 -3.03 -20.65 4.40
N MET A 95 -2.77 -20.22 5.64
CA MET A 95 -1.45 -20.31 6.27
C MET A 95 -0.94 -21.75 6.41
N GLU A 96 -1.81 -22.69 6.79
CA GLU A 96 -1.51 -24.13 6.86
C GLU A 96 -1.12 -24.75 5.51
N ARG A 97 -1.45 -24.10 4.40
CA ARG A 97 -1.21 -24.57 3.03
C ARG A 97 -0.13 -23.76 2.31
N MET A 98 0.49 -22.79 2.97
CA MET A 98 1.59 -22.02 2.42
C MET A 98 2.85 -22.89 2.26
N ARG A 99 3.77 -22.44 1.41
CA ARG A 99 5.09 -23.05 1.31
C ARG A 99 5.86 -22.90 2.62
N ASP A 100 6.73 -23.86 2.89
CA ASP A 100 7.71 -23.72 3.98
C ASP A 100 8.49 -22.41 3.83
N GLN A 101 8.63 -21.71 4.95
CA GLN A 101 9.26 -20.41 5.15
C GLN A 101 8.62 -19.26 4.37
N ALA A 102 7.32 -19.36 4.04
CA ALA A 102 6.59 -18.21 3.52
C ALA A 102 6.58 -17.04 4.52
N ILE A 103 6.67 -15.81 4.00
CA ILE A 103 6.58 -14.58 4.80
C ILE A 103 5.17 -14.02 4.63
N VAL A 104 4.52 -13.67 5.73
CA VAL A 104 3.17 -13.09 5.76
C VAL A 104 3.21 -11.76 6.48
N CYS A 105 2.70 -10.71 5.84
CA CYS A 105 2.66 -9.38 6.43
C CYS A 105 1.46 -8.55 5.94
N ASN A 106 1.10 -7.54 6.72
CA ASN A 106 0.02 -6.61 6.41
C ASN A 106 0.58 -5.19 6.24
N ILE A 107 0.09 -4.46 5.25
CA ILE A 107 0.36 -3.03 5.07
C ILE A 107 -0.93 -2.23 4.81
N GLY A 108 -2.09 -2.86 4.94
CA GLY A 108 -3.41 -2.27 4.77
C GLY A 108 -3.98 -1.73 6.08
N HIS A 109 -5.03 -2.37 6.59
CA HIS A 109 -5.77 -1.88 7.76
C HIS A 109 -5.45 -2.68 9.03
N PHE A 110 -5.21 -1.96 10.13
CA PHE A 110 -4.95 -2.44 11.49
C PHE A 110 -4.30 -3.83 11.56
N ASP A 111 -5.05 -4.85 11.98
CA ASP A 111 -4.56 -6.17 12.35
C ASP A 111 -5.50 -7.33 11.99
N ASN A 112 -6.60 -7.08 11.27
CA ASN A 112 -7.63 -8.08 10.98
C ASN A 112 -7.64 -8.62 9.54
N GLU A 113 -6.74 -8.15 8.66
CA GLU A 113 -6.57 -8.75 7.33
C GLU A 113 -6.01 -10.18 7.42
N ILE A 114 -5.26 -10.49 8.49
CA ILE A 114 -4.68 -11.80 8.77
C ILE A 114 -5.32 -12.35 10.04
N GLN A 115 -5.74 -13.62 10.03
CA GLN A 115 -6.39 -14.25 11.19
C GLN A 115 -5.40 -14.64 12.31
N MET A 116 -4.74 -13.65 12.91
CA MET A 116 -3.72 -13.85 13.95
C MET A 116 -4.25 -14.58 15.18
N ALA A 117 -5.45 -14.21 15.66
CA ALA A 117 -6.06 -14.87 16.82
C ALA A 117 -6.30 -16.37 16.59
N ARG A 118 -6.65 -16.78 15.37
CA ARG A 118 -6.80 -18.19 15.01
C ARG A 118 -5.46 -18.88 14.88
N LEU A 119 -4.44 -18.20 14.33
CA LEU A 119 -3.08 -18.73 14.27
C LEU A 119 -2.50 -18.99 15.66
N ASP A 120 -2.65 -18.04 16.59
CA ASP A 120 -2.17 -18.18 17.97
C ASP A 120 -2.89 -19.32 18.72
N ALA A 121 -4.16 -19.60 18.37
CA ALA A 121 -4.95 -20.70 18.94
C ALA A 121 -4.80 -22.04 18.18
N SER A 122 -4.07 -22.09 17.07
CA SER A 122 -4.01 -23.26 16.16
C SER A 122 -3.21 -24.44 16.70
N GLY A 123 -2.39 -24.22 17.73
CA GLY A 123 -1.39 -25.20 18.20
C GLY A 123 -0.06 -25.16 17.45
N ALA A 124 0.09 -24.28 16.46
CA ALA A 124 1.40 -24.00 15.85
C ALA A 124 2.38 -23.46 16.90
N VAL A 125 3.62 -23.93 16.84
CA VAL A 125 4.66 -23.51 17.79
C VAL A 125 5.22 -22.16 17.36
N LYS A 126 4.91 -21.12 18.14
CA LYS A 126 5.44 -19.76 17.96
C LYS A 126 6.85 -19.63 18.55
N SER A 127 7.79 -19.13 17.75
CA SER A 127 9.14 -18.77 18.17
C SER A 127 9.46 -17.35 17.68
N THR A 128 9.66 -16.43 18.62
CA THR A 128 10.07 -15.05 18.30
C THR A 128 11.55 -15.03 17.92
N ILE A 129 11.83 -14.63 16.67
CA ILE A 129 13.19 -14.56 16.13
C ILE A 129 13.87 -13.27 16.61
N LYS A 130 13.13 -12.17 16.53
CA LYS A 130 13.48 -10.83 17.04
C LYS A 130 12.20 -10.02 17.19
N PRO A 131 12.24 -8.81 17.79
CA PRO A 131 11.05 -7.97 17.89
C PRO A 131 10.34 -7.85 16.53
N GLN A 132 9.02 -8.10 16.53
CA GLN A 132 8.13 -8.00 15.37
C GLN A 132 8.40 -9.03 14.26
N VAL A 133 9.16 -10.10 14.55
CA VAL A 133 9.36 -11.23 13.63
C VAL A 133 9.15 -12.55 14.37
N ASP A 134 8.01 -13.17 14.10
CA ASP A 134 7.62 -14.43 14.71
C ASP A 134 7.59 -15.56 13.68
N LYS A 135 8.19 -16.69 14.02
CA LYS A 135 8.10 -17.94 13.25
C LYS A 135 7.01 -18.82 13.87
N TYR A 136 6.08 -19.29 13.05
CA TYR A 136 5.07 -20.28 13.44
C TYR A 136 5.39 -21.59 12.75
N THR A 137 5.56 -22.68 13.50
CA THR A 137 5.84 -24.02 12.96
C THR A 137 4.61 -24.91 13.16
N PHE A 138 4.05 -25.43 12.07
CA PHE A 138 2.87 -26.29 12.07
C PHE A 138 3.21 -27.75 12.38
N ALA A 139 2.19 -28.57 12.60
CA ALA A 139 2.34 -29.96 13.04
C ALA A 139 3.04 -30.86 12.01
N ASP A 140 2.94 -30.54 10.71
CA ASP A 140 3.62 -31.24 9.62
C ASP A 140 5.10 -30.81 9.45
N GLY A 141 5.56 -29.84 10.26
CA GLY A 141 6.93 -29.34 10.30
C GLY A 141 7.21 -28.15 9.40
N HIS A 142 6.31 -27.75 8.49
CA HIS A 142 6.50 -26.51 7.73
C HIS A 142 6.31 -25.30 8.65
N ALA A 143 6.96 -24.19 8.30
CA ALA A 143 6.87 -22.96 9.06
C ALA A 143 6.57 -21.75 8.19
N ILE A 144 6.00 -20.71 8.80
CA ILE A 144 5.84 -19.39 8.20
C ILE A 144 6.43 -18.32 9.12
N PHE A 145 6.76 -17.17 8.54
CA PHE A 145 7.18 -15.98 9.27
C PHE A 145 6.09 -14.93 9.19
N VAL A 146 5.59 -14.49 10.34
CA VAL A 146 4.65 -13.38 10.44
C VAL A 146 5.38 -12.13 10.90
N LEU A 147 5.18 -11.05 10.15
CA LEU A 147 5.80 -9.76 10.46
C LEU A 147 4.83 -8.85 11.23
N ALA A 148 5.36 -8.13 12.22
CA ALA A 148 4.65 -7.16 13.04
C ALA A 148 3.35 -7.68 13.68
N GLU A 149 3.28 -8.99 13.99
CA GLU A 149 2.07 -9.63 14.53
C GLU A 149 0.82 -9.39 13.66
N GLY A 150 0.97 -9.31 12.33
CA GLY A 150 -0.11 -9.02 11.40
C GLY A 150 -0.55 -7.54 11.35
N ARG A 151 0.11 -6.66 12.10
CA ARG A 151 -0.07 -5.20 12.02
C ARG A 151 0.74 -4.60 10.86
N LEU A 152 0.70 -3.27 10.73
CA LEU A 152 1.33 -2.51 9.65
C LEU A 152 2.86 -2.72 9.60
N VAL A 153 3.32 -3.51 8.63
CA VAL A 153 4.73 -3.94 8.49
C VAL A 153 5.69 -2.78 8.24
N ASN A 154 5.27 -1.75 7.50
CA ASN A 154 6.10 -0.58 7.22
C ASN A 154 6.37 0.27 8.47
N LEU A 155 5.49 0.19 9.48
CA LEU A 155 5.67 0.90 10.75
C LEU A 155 6.27 -0.01 11.82
N GLY A 156 5.80 -1.26 11.91
CA GLY A 156 6.26 -2.21 12.93
C GLY A 156 7.67 -2.74 12.65
N CYS A 157 8.07 -2.87 11.39
CA CYS A 157 9.38 -3.40 11.00
C CYS A 157 10.30 -2.36 10.34
N ALA A 158 9.82 -1.12 10.14
CA ALA A 158 10.60 -0.02 9.55
C ALA A 158 10.17 1.33 10.17
N THR A 159 10.24 2.42 9.40
CA THR A 159 10.01 3.79 9.89
C THR A 159 8.85 4.49 9.17
N GLY A 160 7.94 3.73 8.57
CA GLY A 160 6.80 4.25 7.83
C GLY A 160 7.18 4.92 6.51
N HIS A 161 6.33 5.86 6.08
CA HIS A 161 6.56 6.59 4.83
C HIS A 161 7.68 7.63 4.97
N PRO A 162 8.50 7.85 3.94
CA PRO A 162 9.53 8.89 3.96
C PRO A 162 8.95 10.30 4.15
N SER A 163 9.74 11.18 4.76
CA SER A 163 9.34 12.56 5.11
C SER A 163 8.75 13.34 3.93
N PHE A 164 9.27 13.17 2.72
CA PHE A 164 8.78 13.87 1.53
C PHE A 164 7.32 13.50 1.19
N VAL A 165 6.98 12.21 1.29
CA VAL A 165 5.60 11.74 1.09
C VAL A 165 4.71 12.29 2.19
N MET A 166 5.19 12.26 3.44
CA MET A 166 4.43 12.79 4.58
C MET A 166 4.25 14.31 4.52
N SER A 167 5.18 15.05 3.92
CA SER A 167 5.06 16.48 3.68
C SER A 167 3.79 16.81 2.88
N ASN A 168 3.48 16.04 1.83
CA ASN A 168 2.27 16.24 1.03
C ASN A 168 0.99 16.04 1.86
N SER A 169 0.97 14.99 2.68
CA SER A 169 -0.18 14.70 3.57
C SER A 169 -0.33 15.75 4.67
N PHE A 170 0.77 16.22 5.25
CA PHE A 170 0.74 17.19 6.35
C PHE A 170 0.52 18.62 5.87
N THR A 171 0.94 18.99 4.66
CA THR A 171 0.50 20.24 4.02
C THR A 171 -1.01 20.23 3.79
N ASN A 172 -1.57 19.12 3.29
CA ASN A 172 -3.03 18.95 3.18
C ASN A 172 -3.74 19.15 4.51
N GLN A 173 -3.25 18.52 5.59
CA GLN A 173 -3.85 18.69 6.93
C GLN A 173 -3.73 20.14 7.42
N CYS A 174 -2.59 20.80 7.21
CA CYS A 174 -2.41 22.21 7.58
C CYS A 174 -3.43 23.12 6.85
N LEU A 175 -3.56 22.96 5.53
CA LEU A 175 -4.53 23.73 4.74
C LEU A 175 -5.98 23.41 5.12
N ALA A 176 -6.30 22.14 5.39
CA ALA A 176 -7.62 21.75 5.86
C ALA A 176 -7.97 22.39 7.22
N GLN A 177 -7.01 22.45 8.16
CA GLN A 177 -7.20 23.13 9.44
C GLN A 177 -7.43 24.63 9.27
N LEU A 178 -6.68 25.28 8.35
CA LEU A 178 -6.88 26.69 8.03
C LEU A 178 -8.26 26.95 7.41
N GLU A 179 -8.69 26.12 6.47
CA GLU A 179 -10.00 26.22 5.81
C GLU A 179 -11.15 26.05 6.82
N LEU A 180 -11.07 25.01 7.66
CA LEU A 180 -12.05 24.76 8.73
C LEU A 180 -12.15 25.93 9.72
N TRP A 181 -11.04 26.61 9.99
CA TRP A 181 -11.00 27.75 10.90
C TRP A 181 -11.55 29.04 10.27
N GLN A 182 -11.30 29.25 8.98
CA GLN A 182 -11.63 30.48 8.28
C GLN A 182 -13.03 30.49 7.65
N GLN A 183 -13.57 29.32 7.29
CA GLN A 183 -14.85 29.20 6.60
C GLN A 183 -15.95 28.67 7.52
N PRO A 184 -17.17 29.26 7.49
CA PRO A 184 -18.32 28.69 8.17
C PRO A 184 -18.84 27.49 7.38
N LEU A 185 -18.34 26.29 7.69
CA LEU A 185 -18.79 25.04 7.09
C LEU A 185 -19.91 24.42 7.92
N GLU A 186 -20.94 23.92 7.25
CA GLU A 186 -21.99 23.12 7.90
C GLU A 186 -21.44 21.76 8.33
N VAL A 187 -22.20 21.05 9.16
CA VAL A 187 -21.82 19.69 9.58
C VAL A 187 -21.87 18.76 8.37
N GLY A 188 -20.72 18.20 7.99
CA GLY A 188 -20.60 17.32 6.84
C GLY A 188 -19.19 16.80 6.63
N VAL A 189 -19.02 16.00 5.58
CA VAL A 189 -17.71 15.50 5.13
C VAL A 189 -17.36 16.19 3.82
N TYR A 190 -16.25 16.90 3.81
CA TYR A 190 -15.79 17.70 2.68
C TYR A 190 -14.45 17.18 2.16
N ARG A 191 -14.22 17.40 0.86
CA ARG A 191 -12.89 17.31 0.26
C ARG A 191 -12.28 18.70 0.24
N LEU A 192 -10.95 18.77 0.35
CA LEU A 192 -10.26 20.04 0.20
C LEU A 192 -10.54 20.62 -1.21
N PRO A 193 -10.79 21.92 -1.35
CA PRO A 193 -10.94 22.56 -2.65
C PRO A 193 -9.78 22.24 -3.60
N LYS A 194 -10.09 21.98 -4.86
CA LYS A 194 -9.11 21.49 -5.86
C LYS A 194 -7.89 22.40 -6.02
N HIS A 195 -8.07 23.72 -5.95
CA HIS A 195 -6.96 24.66 -6.06
C HIS A 195 -5.97 24.55 -4.89
N LEU A 196 -6.42 24.14 -3.69
CA LEU A 196 -5.53 23.86 -2.56
C LEU A 196 -4.80 22.52 -2.74
N ASP A 197 -5.46 21.51 -3.30
CA ASP A 197 -4.80 20.24 -3.66
C ASP A 197 -3.71 20.45 -4.72
N GLU A 198 -3.98 21.29 -5.72
CA GLU A 198 -2.98 21.74 -6.71
C GLU A 198 -1.84 22.54 -6.05
N GLU A 199 -2.15 23.37 -5.05
CA GLU A 199 -1.15 24.13 -4.31
C GLU A 199 -0.24 23.23 -3.47
N VAL A 200 -0.80 22.19 -2.83
CA VAL A 200 0.01 21.17 -2.16
C VAL A 200 1.02 20.60 -3.14
N ALA A 201 0.61 20.18 -4.33
CA ALA A 201 1.54 19.67 -5.33
C ALA A 201 2.57 20.72 -5.75
N ARG A 202 2.13 21.95 -6.04
CA ARG A 202 2.99 23.07 -6.49
C ARG A 202 4.12 23.38 -5.51
N LEU A 203 3.82 23.39 -4.20
CA LEU A 203 4.79 23.66 -3.14
C LEU A 203 5.94 22.64 -3.09
N HIS A 204 5.75 21.43 -3.62
CA HIS A 204 6.76 20.38 -3.61
C HIS A 204 7.62 20.33 -4.88
N LEU A 205 7.17 20.93 -5.99
CA LEU A 205 7.82 20.82 -7.31
C LEU A 205 9.24 21.38 -7.33
N ALA A 206 9.48 22.54 -6.69
CA ALA A 206 10.78 23.19 -6.69
C ALA A 206 11.88 22.31 -6.06
N SER A 207 11.55 21.57 -4.99
CA SER A 207 12.50 20.66 -4.34
C SER A 207 12.89 19.45 -5.20
N LEU A 208 12.06 19.13 -6.20
CA LEU A 208 12.30 18.08 -7.19
C LEU A 208 12.98 18.61 -8.47
N GLY A 209 13.27 19.92 -8.54
CA GLY A 209 13.80 20.56 -9.73
C GLY A 209 12.82 20.58 -10.91
N VAL A 210 11.51 20.52 -10.64
CA VAL A 210 10.48 20.54 -11.69
C VAL A 210 10.17 21.99 -12.06
N GLU A 211 10.36 22.32 -13.34
CA GLU A 211 9.92 23.59 -13.93
C GLU A 211 8.50 23.44 -14.50
N LEU A 212 7.55 24.20 -13.96
CA LEU A 212 6.16 24.10 -14.36
C LEU A 212 5.85 25.06 -15.52
N THR A 213 5.31 24.54 -16.61
CA THR A 213 4.84 25.36 -17.74
C THR A 213 3.62 26.18 -17.34
N THR A 214 3.59 27.46 -17.73
CA THR A 214 2.43 28.35 -17.55
C THR A 214 1.61 28.45 -18.82
N LEU A 215 0.28 28.39 -18.70
CA LEU A 215 -0.62 28.60 -19.82
C LEU A 215 -0.54 30.06 -20.31
N THR A 216 -0.43 30.23 -21.62
CA THR A 216 -0.72 31.54 -22.24
C THR A 216 -2.21 31.85 -22.16
N PRO A 217 -2.63 33.13 -22.22
CA PRO A 217 -4.05 33.49 -22.21
C PRO A 217 -4.86 32.74 -23.28
N LYS A 218 -4.31 32.63 -24.50
CA LYS A 218 -4.94 31.89 -25.60
C LYS A 218 -5.18 30.41 -25.27
N GLN A 219 -4.25 29.76 -24.57
CA GLN A 219 -4.40 28.34 -24.19
C GLN A 219 -5.44 28.17 -23.07
N ALA A 220 -5.42 29.06 -22.08
CA ALA A 220 -6.38 29.06 -20.98
C ALA A 220 -7.83 29.21 -21.50
N ASP A 221 -8.04 30.20 -22.39
CA ASP A 221 -9.33 30.43 -23.05
C ASP A 221 -9.76 29.21 -23.88
N TYR A 222 -8.82 28.59 -24.60
CA TYR A 222 -9.12 27.46 -25.49
C TYR A 222 -9.65 26.22 -24.74
N ILE A 223 -9.12 25.93 -23.56
CA ILE A 223 -9.55 24.78 -22.75
C ILE A 223 -10.55 25.16 -21.65
N GLY A 224 -10.92 26.44 -21.55
CA GLY A 224 -11.94 26.93 -20.62
C GLY A 224 -11.53 26.87 -19.14
N VAL A 225 -10.28 27.17 -18.82
CA VAL A 225 -9.77 27.23 -17.43
C VAL A 225 -9.03 28.53 -17.17
N ARG A 226 -8.80 28.88 -15.90
CA ARG A 226 -7.90 29.99 -15.54
C ARG A 226 -6.44 29.54 -15.68
N ALA A 227 -5.53 30.47 -15.97
CA ALA A 227 -4.10 30.15 -16.10
C ALA A 227 -3.50 29.59 -14.79
N GLU A 228 -4.06 29.99 -13.65
CA GLU A 228 -3.67 29.59 -12.30
C GLU A 228 -4.43 28.35 -11.79
N GLY A 229 -5.41 27.86 -12.55
CA GLY A 229 -6.27 26.75 -12.18
C GLY A 229 -7.58 27.16 -11.47
N PRO A 230 -8.38 26.19 -10.99
CA PRO A 230 -8.16 24.75 -11.07
C PRO A 230 -8.12 24.22 -12.51
N TYR A 231 -7.27 23.23 -12.77
CA TYR A 231 -6.96 22.74 -14.11
C TYR A 231 -7.81 21.54 -14.56
N LYS A 232 -8.59 20.95 -13.66
CA LYS A 232 -9.35 19.73 -13.90
C LYS A 232 -10.74 19.82 -13.26
N ALA A 233 -11.70 19.09 -13.82
CA ALA A 233 -13.03 18.97 -13.25
C ALA A 233 -13.01 18.16 -11.93
N ASP A 234 -14.07 18.26 -11.13
CA ASP A 234 -14.16 17.58 -9.83
C ASP A 234 -14.24 16.06 -9.90
N HIS A 235 -14.77 15.53 -11.01
CA HIS A 235 -14.86 14.09 -11.27
C HIS A 235 -13.59 13.49 -11.92
N TYR A 236 -12.58 14.32 -12.18
CA TYR A 236 -11.32 13.87 -12.75
C TYR A 236 -10.56 12.99 -11.75
N ARG A 237 -9.99 11.86 -12.21
CA ARG A 237 -9.40 10.81 -11.38
C ARG A 237 -7.88 10.94 -11.20
N TYR A 238 -7.39 12.19 -11.19
CA TYR A 238 -5.97 12.57 -11.28
C TYR A 238 -5.33 12.39 -12.67
#